data_AF-A0A366MCK2-F1
#
_entry.id   AF-A0A366MCK2-F1
#
_cell.length_a   1.000
_cell.length_b   1.000
_cell.length_c   1.000
_cell.angle_alpha   90.00
_cell.angle_beta   90.00
_cell.angle_gamma   90.00
#
_symmetry.space_group_name_H-M   'P 1'
#
loop_
_entity.id
_entity.type
_entity.pdbx_description
1 polymer ?
#
loop_
_entity_poly.entity_id
_entity_poly.type
_entity_poly.pdbx_seq_one_letter_code
_entity_poly.pdbx_strand_id
1 'polypeptide(L)'
;MIDKSNGIPMANKTIDFYINGIYIGSAVADQNGVVKLNYTFKKAGNYQIFTKFNEIETQYGSNATNHTQVVKLPTITEIVVEGNKITVILTDEYGNLLKNKEIIFRENGVVNGTGITNINGQVTIYYKDAYKYKIIAIFIGDEKYYGSSDIT
;
A
#
# COMPACT_ATOMS: atom_id res chain seq x y z
N MET A 1 -18.46 21.16 -7.04
CA MET A 1 -18.65 21.78 -8.35
C MET A 1 -19.75 22.82 -8.23
N ILE A 2 -19.42 24.05 -8.62
CA ILE A 2 -20.31 25.19 -8.63
C ILE A 2 -20.37 25.71 -10.06
N ASP A 3 -21.54 26.15 -10.49
CA ASP A 3 -21.67 26.91 -11.71
C ASP A 3 -21.04 28.29 -11.49
N LYS A 4 -19.99 28.60 -12.27
CA LYS A 4 -19.24 29.86 -12.11
C LYS A 4 -20.05 31.10 -12.47
N SER A 5 -21.15 30.96 -13.23
CA SER A 5 -21.97 32.08 -13.67
C SER A 5 -22.90 32.61 -12.56
N ASN A 6 -23.33 31.75 -11.65
CA ASN A 6 -24.33 32.06 -10.61
C ASN A 6 -23.93 31.58 -9.20
N GLY A 7 -22.81 30.87 -9.05
CA GLY A 7 -22.31 30.33 -7.79
C GLY A 7 -23.09 29.14 -7.23
N ILE A 8 -24.06 28.61 -7.97
CA ILE A 8 -24.97 27.57 -7.50
C ILE A 8 -24.27 26.20 -7.56
N PRO A 9 -24.39 25.37 -6.51
CA PRO A 9 -23.92 23.99 -6.55
C PRO A 9 -24.56 23.16 -7.67
N MET A 10 -23.74 22.43 -8.42
CA MET A 10 -24.22 21.60 -9.52
C MET A 10 -24.46 20.16 -9.05
N ALA A 11 -25.66 19.90 -8.55
CA ALA A 11 -26.08 18.57 -8.11
C ALA A 11 -26.37 17.61 -9.28
N ASN A 12 -26.31 16.31 -9.01
CA ASN A 12 -26.65 15.22 -9.94
C ASN A 12 -25.81 15.19 -11.23
N LYS A 13 -24.59 15.75 -11.19
CA LYS A 13 -23.65 15.72 -12.31
C LYS A 13 -22.61 14.63 -12.13
N THR A 14 -22.30 13.92 -13.20
CA THR A 14 -21.29 12.86 -13.20
C THR A 14 -19.91 13.44 -13.47
N ILE A 15 -18.94 13.09 -12.63
CA ILE A 15 -17.52 13.42 -12.80
C ILE A 15 -16.73 12.13 -12.97
N ASP A 16 -15.89 12.10 -13.99
CA ASP A 16 -14.93 11.03 -14.25
C ASP A 16 -13.62 11.28 -13.48
N PHE A 17 -13.06 10.24 -12.88
CA PHE A 17 -11.83 10.28 -12.11
C PHE A 17 -10.75 9.45 -12.79
N TYR A 18 -9.52 9.98 -12.76
CA TYR A 18 -8.35 9.37 -13.37
C TYR A 18 -7.16 9.45 -12.43
N ILE A 19 -6.33 8.42 -12.44
CA ILE A 19 -5.03 8.36 -11.76
C ILE A 19 -3.95 8.12 -12.81
N ASN A 20 -2.98 9.04 -12.92
CA ASN A 20 -1.93 9.00 -13.94
C ASN A 20 -2.49 8.79 -15.36
N GLY A 21 -3.62 9.44 -15.68
CA GLY A 21 -4.31 9.32 -16.96
C GLY A 21 -5.17 8.06 -17.13
N ILE A 22 -5.15 7.11 -16.19
CA ILE A 22 -5.97 5.89 -16.23
C ILE A 22 -7.32 6.16 -15.57
N TYR A 23 -8.42 5.90 -16.26
CA TYR A 23 -9.77 6.01 -15.71
C TYR A 23 -9.98 5.01 -14.56
N ILE A 24 -10.41 5.51 -13.39
CA ILE A 24 -10.65 4.70 -12.18
C ILE A 24 -12.13 4.60 -11.80
N GLY A 25 -12.99 5.37 -12.45
CA GLY A 25 -14.43 5.37 -12.19
C GLY A 25 -15.03 6.76 -12.27
N SER A 26 -16.34 6.84 -12.04
CA SER A 26 -17.09 8.08 -11.99
C SER A 26 -17.99 8.12 -10.76
N ALA A 27 -18.36 9.33 -10.33
CA ALA A 27 -19.28 9.54 -9.23
C ALA A 27 -20.19 10.74 -9.50
N VAL A 28 -21.36 10.74 -8.86
CA VAL A 28 -22.38 11.76 -9.04
C VAL A 28 -22.29 12.78 -7.90
N ALA A 29 -22.41 14.06 -8.25
CA ALA A 29 -22.42 15.16 -7.31
C ALA A 29 -23.66 15.14 -6.41
N ASP A 30 -23.46 15.35 -5.11
CA ASP A 30 -24.54 15.50 -4.15
C ASP A 30 -25.26 16.86 -4.31
N GLN A 31 -26.25 17.13 -3.45
CA GLN A 31 -27.04 18.38 -3.49
C GLN A 31 -26.20 19.64 -3.25
N ASN A 32 -25.01 19.51 -2.65
CA ASN A 32 -24.04 20.58 -2.45
C ASN A 32 -22.98 20.61 -3.56
N GLY A 33 -23.17 19.86 -4.64
CA GLY A 33 -22.22 19.74 -5.74
C GLY A 33 -20.92 19.04 -5.33
N VAL A 34 -20.87 18.29 -4.23
CA VAL A 34 -19.67 17.57 -3.80
C VAL A 34 -19.66 16.18 -4.43
N VAL A 35 -18.51 15.78 -4.97
CA VAL A 35 -18.31 14.46 -5.57
C VAL A 35 -17.19 13.75 -4.82
N LYS A 36 -17.41 12.48 -4.46
CA LYS A 36 -16.44 11.65 -3.74
C LYS A 36 -16.31 10.30 -4.43
N LEU A 37 -15.08 9.86 -4.62
CA LEU A 37 -14.73 8.51 -5.06
C LEU A 37 -13.67 7.96 -4.11
N ASN A 38 -13.96 6.83 -3.48
CA ASN A 38 -12.98 6.15 -2.62
C ASN A 38 -12.02 5.35 -3.48
N TYR A 39 -10.72 5.52 -3.27
CA TYR A 39 -9.68 4.83 -4.01
C TYR A 39 -8.52 4.44 -3.10
N THR A 40 -8.08 3.18 -3.18
CA THR A 40 -6.96 2.65 -2.38
C THR A 40 -5.76 2.39 -3.28
N PHE A 41 -4.66 3.10 -3.02
CA PHE A 41 -3.40 2.89 -3.73
C PHE A 41 -2.74 1.58 -3.29
N LYS A 42 -2.27 0.80 -4.27
CA LYS A 42 -1.60 -0.49 -4.01
C LYS A 42 -0.08 -0.38 -3.84
N LYS A 43 0.50 0.72 -4.33
CA LYS A 43 1.94 0.97 -4.37
C LYS A 43 2.23 2.37 -3.85
N ALA A 44 3.41 2.55 -3.28
CA ALA A 44 3.93 3.87 -3.01
C ALA A 44 4.34 4.55 -4.32
N GLY A 45 4.25 5.87 -4.36
CA GLY A 45 4.58 6.66 -5.54
C GLY A 45 3.90 8.02 -5.55
N ASN A 46 4.29 8.83 -6.55
CA ASN A 46 3.61 10.07 -6.86
C ASN A 46 2.52 9.80 -7.89
N TYR A 47 1.33 10.32 -7.62
CA TYR A 47 0.16 10.13 -8.45
C TYR A 47 -0.45 11.47 -8.82
N GLN A 48 -0.68 11.67 -10.12
CA GLN A 48 -1.55 12.71 -10.63
C GLN A 48 -3.00 12.22 -10.52
N ILE A 49 -3.85 13.04 -9.92
CA ILE A 49 -5.29 12.85 -9.87
C ILE A 49 -5.88 13.85 -10.86
N PHE A 50 -6.64 13.35 -11.83
CA PHE A 50 -7.35 14.17 -12.80
C PHE A 50 -8.84 13.89 -12.71
N THR A 51 -9.64 14.95 -12.78
CA THR A 51 -11.10 14.85 -12.78
C THR A 51 -11.68 15.60 -13.96
N LYS A 52 -12.74 15.06 -14.54
CA LYS A 52 -13.37 15.62 -15.73
C LYS A 52 -14.88 15.62 -15.60
N PHE A 53 -15.46 16.81 -15.72
CA PHE A 53 -16.86 16.99 -16.09
C PHE A 53 -16.93 17.07 -17.62
N ASN A 54 -17.59 16.11 -18.25
CA ASN A 54 -17.82 16.17 -19.69
C ASN A 54 -18.84 17.26 -20.01
N GLU A 55 -18.62 17.93 -21.14
CA GLU A 55 -19.59 18.88 -21.66
C GLU A 55 -20.93 18.19 -21.94
N ILE A 56 -22.01 18.88 -21.59
CA ILE A 56 -23.37 18.50 -21.94
C ILE A 56 -24.03 19.68 -22.66
N GLU A 57 -25.12 19.44 -23.37
CA GLU A 57 -25.77 20.41 -24.28
C GLU A 57 -25.98 21.82 -23.67
N THR A 58 -26.19 21.91 -22.36
CA THR A 58 -26.47 23.17 -21.65
C THR A 58 -25.31 23.70 -20.80
N GLN A 59 -24.19 22.96 -20.68
CA GLN A 59 -23.12 23.27 -19.74
C GLN A 59 -21.76 22.84 -20.28
N TYR A 60 -20.82 23.79 -20.34
CA TYR A 60 -19.44 23.51 -20.72
C TYR A 60 -18.78 22.50 -19.77
N GLY A 61 -17.95 21.63 -20.35
CA GLY A 61 -17.11 20.72 -19.60
C GLY A 61 -16.08 21.47 -18.76
N SER A 62 -15.59 20.82 -17.72
CA SER A 62 -14.50 21.35 -16.89
C SER A 62 -13.60 20.22 -16.41
N ASN A 63 -12.39 20.58 -15.97
CA ASN A 63 -11.45 19.61 -15.43
C ASN A 63 -10.63 20.22 -14.30
N ALA A 64 -10.05 19.35 -13.48
CA ALA A 64 -9.12 19.72 -12.44
C ALA A 64 -8.05 18.65 -12.27
N THR A 65 -6.83 19.09 -11.98
CA THR A 65 -5.68 18.23 -11.72
C THR A 65 -5.14 18.51 -10.32
N ASN A 66 -4.78 17.46 -9.59
CA ASN A 66 -4.06 17.53 -8.33
C ASN A 66 -2.97 16.45 -8.30
N HIS A 67 -2.05 16.54 -7.34
CA HIS A 67 -1.02 15.53 -7.13
C HIS A 67 -1.04 15.07 -5.67
N THR A 68 -0.74 13.79 -5.46
CA THR A 68 -0.57 13.22 -4.13
C THR A 68 0.63 12.29 -4.10
N GLN A 69 1.20 12.11 -2.93
CA GLN A 69 2.28 11.16 -2.68
C GLN A 69 1.78 10.07 -1.73
N VAL A 70 1.95 8.83 -2.15
CA VAL A 70 1.75 7.66 -1.31
C VAL A 70 3.11 7.15 -0.88
N VAL A 71 3.33 7.06 0.42
CA VAL A 71 4.59 6.55 0.99
C VAL A 71 4.48 5.06 1.26
N LYS A 72 5.62 4.37 1.32
CA LYS A 72 5.65 2.97 1.73
C LYS A 72 5.29 2.86 3.21
N LEU A 73 4.67 1.75 3.58
CA LEU A 73 4.37 1.45 4.98
C LEU A 73 5.59 0.80 5.63
N PRO A 74 6.03 1.27 6.81
CA PRO A 74 6.96 0.55 7.66
C PRO A 74 6.50 -0.88 7.94
N THR A 75 7.48 -1.76 8.12
CA THR A 75 7.24 -3.15 8.53
C THR A 75 8.01 -3.47 9.79
N ILE A 76 7.51 -4.47 10.51
CA ILE A 76 8.13 -5.01 11.70
C ILE A 76 8.38 -6.49 11.42
N THR A 77 9.65 -6.89 11.49
CA THR A 77 10.09 -8.27 11.47
C THR A 77 10.37 -8.66 12.91
N GLU A 78 9.84 -9.79 13.37
CA GLU A 78 10.07 -10.32 14.72
C GLU A 78 10.51 -11.77 14.62
N ILE A 79 11.56 -12.14 15.34
CA ILE A 79 12.03 -13.52 15.46
C ILE A 79 11.60 -14.14 16.79
N VAL A 80 11.02 -15.33 16.70
CA VAL A 80 10.71 -16.19 17.85
C VAL A 80 11.50 -17.48 17.73
N VAL A 81 12.24 -17.85 18.78
CA VAL A 81 13.06 -19.06 18.84
C VAL A 81 12.48 -20.06 19.83
N GLU A 82 12.19 -21.27 19.37
CA GLU A 82 11.63 -22.38 20.15
C GLU A 82 12.48 -23.65 19.93
N GLY A 83 13.52 -23.86 20.74
CA GLY A 83 14.43 -25.00 20.59
C GLY A 83 15.25 -24.91 19.30
N ASN A 84 14.99 -25.78 18.32
CA ASN A 84 15.63 -25.76 16.99
C ASN A 84 14.77 -25.07 15.92
N LYS A 85 13.64 -24.47 16.31
CA LYS A 85 12.68 -23.82 15.42
C LYS A 85 12.82 -22.31 15.52
N ILE A 86 13.00 -21.65 14.39
CA ILE A 86 13.01 -20.19 14.27
C ILE A 86 11.79 -19.79 13.44
N THR A 87 10.89 -19.02 14.04
CA THR A 87 9.71 -18.48 13.36
C THR A 87 9.89 -16.96 13.23
N VAL A 88 9.75 -16.47 12.01
CA VAL A 88 9.69 -15.03 11.73
C VAL A 88 8.25 -14.64 11.54
N ILE A 89 7.83 -13.55 12.17
CA ILE A 89 6.53 -12.91 11.98
C ILE A 89 6.78 -11.56 11.29
N LEU A 90 6.14 -11.33 10.15
CA LEU A 90 6.22 -10.05 9.43
C LEU A 90 4.86 -9.34 9.49
N THR A 91 4.88 -8.12 10.03
CA THR A 91 3.71 -7.23 10.10
C THR A 91 4.00 -5.87 9.46
N ASP A 92 2.95 -5.13 9.11
CA ASP A 92 3.07 -3.69 8.91
C ASP A 92 2.90 -2.91 10.23
N GLU A 93 3.11 -1.59 10.18
CA GLU A 93 2.98 -0.70 11.35
C GLU A 93 1.61 -0.71 12.04
N TYR A 94 0.57 -1.23 11.39
CA TYR A 94 -0.78 -1.35 11.95
C TYR A 94 -1.06 -2.75 12.50
N GLY A 95 -0.05 -3.65 12.49
CA GLY A 95 -0.17 -5.03 12.95
C GLY A 95 -0.80 -5.97 11.92
N ASN A 96 -0.96 -5.57 10.65
CA ASN A 96 -1.48 -6.49 9.64
C ASN A 96 -0.41 -7.50 9.25
N LEU A 97 -0.78 -8.78 9.23
CA LEU A 97 0.11 -9.88 8.85
C LEU A 97 0.41 -9.85 7.34
N LEU A 98 1.69 -9.86 6.99
CA LEU A 98 2.14 -9.72 5.60
C LEU A 98 2.47 -11.08 4.99
N LYS A 99 1.49 -11.67 4.28
CA LYS A 99 1.66 -12.93 3.53
C LYS A 99 2.42 -12.77 2.22
N ASN A 100 2.98 -13.87 1.73
CA ASN A 100 3.69 -13.99 0.46
C ASN A 100 4.86 -13.00 0.33
N LYS A 101 5.59 -12.78 1.42
CA LYS A 101 6.80 -11.95 1.46
C LYS A 101 8.02 -12.83 1.64
N GLU A 102 9.06 -12.56 0.87
CA GLU A 102 10.33 -13.24 1.01
C GLU A 102 11.13 -12.68 2.18
N ILE A 103 11.58 -13.58 3.06
CA ILE A 103 12.48 -13.32 4.16
C ILE A 103 13.81 -13.98 3.86
N ILE A 104 14.89 -13.21 3.99
CA ILE A 104 16.26 -13.68 3.84
C ILE A 104 16.81 -13.99 5.22
N PHE A 105 17.37 -15.19 5.39
CA PHE A 105 18.04 -15.60 6.61
C PHE A 105 19.55 -15.51 6.43
N ARG A 106 20.22 -14.80 7.34
CA ARG A 106 21.68 -14.72 7.40
C ARG A 106 22.21 -15.27 8.70
N GLU A 107 23.28 -16.03 8.62
CA GLU A 107 24.07 -16.48 9.76
C GLU A 107 25.46 -15.86 9.64
N ASN A 108 25.93 -15.14 10.67
CA ASN A 108 27.26 -14.52 10.69
C ASN A 108 27.58 -13.68 9.42
N GLY A 109 26.57 -13.05 8.82
CA GLY A 109 26.69 -12.24 7.60
C GLY A 109 26.56 -12.99 6.27
N VAL A 110 26.54 -14.33 6.28
CA VAL A 110 26.35 -15.17 5.09
C VAL A 110 24.87 -15.49 4.89
N VAL A 111 24.36 -15.35 3.67
CA VAL A 111 22.99 -15.78 3.33
C VAL A 111 22.93 -17.29 3.39
N ASN A 112 22.12 -17.83 4.30
CA ASN A 112 21.96 -19.26 4.45
C ASN A 112 20.66 -19.80 3.81
N GLY A 113 19.70 -18.92 3.50
CA GLY A 113 18.51 -19.31 2.77
C GLY A 113 17.46 -18.21 2.70
N THR A 114 16.36 -18.50 2.01
CA THR A 114 15.17 -17.65 1.98
C THR A 114 13.93 -18.47 2.31
N GLY A 115 12.85 -17.79 2.69
CA GLY A 115 11.54 -18.41 2.86
C GLY A 115 10.42 -17.41 2.65
N ILE A 116 9.22 -17.91 2.37
CA ILE A 116 8.04 -17.10 2.04
C ILE A 116 7.05 -17.12 3.20
N THR A 117 6.57 -15.96 3.63
CA THR A 117 5.56 -15.86 4.68
C THR A 117 4.21 -16.44 4.23
N ASN A 118 3.59 -17.21 5.11
CA ASN A 118 2.28 -17.82 4.90
C ASN A 118 1.12 -16.82 5.17
N ILE A 119 -0.12 -17.30 5.17
CA ILE A 119 -1.32 -16.48 5.43
C ILE A 119 -1.30 -15.74 6.78
N ASN A 120 -0.56 -16.27 7.76
CA ASN A 120 -0.39 -15.67 9.08
C ASN A 120 0.85 -14.78 9.15
N GLY A 121 1.42 -14.35 8.02
CA GLY A 121 2.63 -13.52 7.99
C GLY A 121 3.88 -14.23 8.51
N GLN A 122 3.84 -15.57 8.61
CA GLN A 122 4.88 -16.36 9.25
C GLN A 122 5.71 -17.15 8.26
N VAL A 123 7.01 -17.24 8.52
CA VAL A 123 7.89 -18.23 7.89
C VAL A 123 8.70 -18.93 8.98
N THR A 124 8.83 -20.25 8.89
CA THR A 124 9.55 -21.05 9.89
C THR A 124 10.66 -21.82 9.22
N ILE A 125 11.85 -21.78 9.84
CA ILE A 125 13.00 -22.60 9.48
C ILE A 125 13.44 -23.43 10.68
N TYR A 126 14.06 -24.58 10.41
CA TYR A 126 14.64 -25.43 11.44
C TYR A 126 16.16 -25.32 11.39
N TYR A 127 16.76 -24.92 12.50
CA TYR A 127 18.20 -24.75 12.66
C TYR A 127 18.70 -25.61 13.81
N LYS A 128 19.59 -26.57 13.50
CA LYS A 128 20.26 -27.34 14.54
C LYS A 128 21.15 -26.39 15.35
N ASP A 129 20.99 -26.41 16.67
CA ASP A 129 21.65 -25.48 17.59
C ASP A 129 21.34 -23.99 17.33
N ALA A 130 20.08 -23.64 17.02
CA ALA A 130 19.62 -22.25 16.82
C ALA A 130 20.10 -21.27 17.91
N TYR A 131 20.22 -21.72 19.16
CA TYR A 131 20.67 -20.93 20.30
C TYR A 131 22.18 -20.59 20.30
N LYS A 132 22.98 -21.20 19.42
CA LYS A 132 24.43 -20.95 19.32
C LYS A 132 24.79 -19.89 18.28
N TYR A 133 23.91 -19.61 17.33
CA TYR A 133 24.22 -18.81 16.16
C TYR A 133 23.35 -17.56 16.12
N LYS A 134 23.95 -16.43 15.71
CA LYS A 134 23.21 -15.21 15.44
C LYS A 134 22.55 -15.30 14.07
N ILE A 135 21.24 -15.45 14.07
CA ILE A 135 20.43 -15.49 12.86
C ILE A 135 19.75 -14.14 12.68
N ILE A 136 19.96 -13.52 11.51
CA ILE A 136 19.28 -12.29 11.09
C ILE A 136 18.20 -12.68 10.08
N ALA A 137 16.97 -12.26 10.34
CA ALA A 137 15.87 -12.32 9.38
C ALA A 137 15.69 -10.95 8.74
N ILE A 138 15.67 -10.88 7.41
CA ILE A 138 15.62 -9.63 6.67
C ILE A 138 14.47 -9.68 5.66
N PHE A 139 13.52 -8.77 5.80
CA PHE A 139 12.62 -8.38 4.72
C PHE A 139 13.19 -7.14 4.03
N ILE A 140 13.51 -7.23 2.74
CA ILE A 140 14.14 -6.12 2.01
C ILE A 140 13.16 -4.99 1.62
N GLY A 141 11.86 -5.20 1.80
CA GLY A 141 10.82 -4.28 1.33
C GLY A 141 10.33 -4.60 -0.08
N ASP A 142 9.27 -3.93 -0.50
CA ASP A 142 8.71 -4.02 -1.86
C ASP A 142 8.11 -2.67 -2.29
N GLU A 143 7.28 -2.66 -3.34
CA GLU A 143 6.63 -1.45 -3.86
C GLU A 143 5.64 -0.77 -2.89
N LYS A 144 5.15 -1.49 -1.87
CA LYS A 144 4.21 -0.99 -0.86
C LYS A 144 4.87 -0.82 0.51
N TYR A 145 5.88 -1.63 0.83
CA TYR A 145 6.43 -1.74 2.18
C TYR A 145 7.92 -1.41 2.24
N TYR A 146 8.35 -0.70 3.30
CA TYR A 146 9.76 -0.58 3.65
C TYR A 146 10.28 -1.92 4.18
N GLY A 147 11.59 -2.14 4.00
CA GLY A 147 12.26 -3.29 4.58
C GLY A 147 12.40 -3.19 6.09
N SER A 148 12.54 -4.34 6.75
CA SER A 148 12.82 -4.47 8.17
C SER A 148 13.65 -5.73 8.42
N SER A 149 14.23 -5.82 9.61
CA SER A 149 15.02 -6.98 10.00
C SER A 149 15.03 -7.14 11.50
N ASP A 150 15.32 -8.35 11.96
CA ASP A 150 15.51 -8.67 13.36
C ASP A 150 16.61 -9.73 13.54
N ILE A 151 17.10 -9.90 14.76
CA ILE A 151 18.21 -10.80 15.10
C ILE A 151 17.96 -11.55 16.41
N THR A 152 18.32 -12.84 16.45
CA THR A 152 18.28 -13.70 17.65
C THR A 152 19.37 -13.36 18.67
#